data_AF-A0A350J1K1-F1
#
_entry.id   AF-A0A350J1K1-F1
#
_cell.length_a   1.000
_cell.length_b   1.000
_cell.length_c   1.000
_cell.angle_alpha   90.00
_cell.angle_beta   90.00
_cell.angle_gamma   90.00
#
_symmetry.space_group_name_H-M   'P 1'
#
loop_
_entity.id
_entity.type
_entity.pdbx_description
1 polymer ?
#
loop_
_entity_poly.entity_id
_entity_poly.type
_entity_poly.pdbx_seq_one_letter_code
_entity_poly.pdbx_strand_id
1 'polypeptide(L)'
;GVDNGLEFQSIELQSELAQEFYIELPIDIDVTGSYHDLGAFVSGISGLPRIVTLHDFEILPIAERPGVMEMKILAKTYRYKDEGEQ
;
A
#
# COMPACT_ATOMS: atom_id res chain seq x y z
N GLY A 1 -1.98 -16.58 -1.27
CA GLY A 1 -2.98 -16.63 -0.19
C GLY A 1 -2.78 -15.39 0.64
N VAL A 2 -3.70 -14.43 0.51
CA VAL A 2 -3.86 -13.32 1.45
C VAL A 2 -5.38 -13.14 1.55
N ASP A 3 -5.84 -13.64 2.69
CA ASP A 3 -7.15 -13.70 3.34
C ASP A 3 -8.45 -13.56 2.53
N ASN A 4 -9.32 -14.54 2.75
CA ASN A 4 -10.67 -14.74 2.18
C ASN A 4 -11.68 -13.65 2.57
N GLY A 5 -11.32 -12.37 2.40
CA GLY A 5 -12.15 -11.23 2.75
C GLY A 5 -11.73 -9.90 2.10
N LEU A 6 -10.62 -9.88 1.33
CA LEU A 6 -10.15 -8.69 0.63
C LEU A 6 -10.32 -8.80 -0.90
N GLU A 7 -10.87 -7.76 -1.51
CA GLU A 7 -10.97 -7.60 -2.97
C GLU A 7 -10.11 -6.40 -3.40
N PHE A 8 -9.00 -6.65 -4.11
CA PHE A 8 -8.16 -5.57 -4.66
C PHE A 8 -8.82 -4.97 -5.89
N GLN A 9 -9.07 -3.67 -5.88
CA GLN A 9 -9.56 -2.92 -7.02
C GLN A 9 -8.41 -2.48 -7.92
N SER A 10 -7.34 -1.95 -7.34
CA SER A 10 -6.15 -1.55 -8.09
C SER A 10 -4.87 -1.64 -7.24
N ILE A 11 -3.76 -1.91 -7.92
CA ILE A 11 -2.40 -1.79 -7.39
C ILE A 11 -1.58 -1.12 -8.50
N GLU A 12 -1.26 0.15 -8.31
CA GLU A 12 -0.64 0.98 -9.33
C GLU A 12 0.76 1.40 -8.88
N LEU A 13 1.78 0.90 -9.58
CA LEU A 13 3.15 1.35 -9.38
C LEU A 13 3.30 2.72 -10.06
N GLN A 14 3.66 3.72 -9.27
CA GLN A 14 3.93 5.06 -9.76
C GLN A 14 5.38 5.18 -10.25
N SER A 15 5.69 6.29 -10.91
CA SER A 15 7.06 6.63 -11.29
C SER A 15 7.96 6.74 -10.06
N GLU A 16 9.19 6.25 -10.18
CA GLU A 16 10.21 6.42 -9.14
C GLU A 16 10.49 7.92 -8.88
N LEU A 17 10.68 8.27 -7.61
CA LEU A 17 11.03 9.61 -7.18
C LEU A 17 12.42 9.59 -6.55
N ALA A 18 13.38 10.22 -7.23
CA ALA A 18 14.74 10.35 -6.75
C ALA A 18 14.83 11.44 -5.68
N GLN A 19 15.28 11.05 -4.49
CA GLN A 19 15.67 11.95 -3.41
C GLN A 19 17.20 12.15 -3.42
N GLU A 20 17.73 12.82 -2.40
CA GLU A 20 19.17 13.09 -2.28
C GLU A 20 19.98 11.79 -2.16
N PHE A 21 19.58 10.89 -1.26
CA PHE A 21 20.33 9.66 -0.92
C PHE A 21 19.63 8.35 -1.34
N TYR A 22 18.37 8.43 -1.72
CA TYR A 22 17.54 7.26 -1.99
C TYR A 22 16.56 7.52 -3.12
N ILE A 23 16.00 6.45 -3.66
CA ILE A 23 14.91 6.48 -4.62
C ILE A 23 13.72 5.80 -3.95
N GLU A 24 12.59 6.49 -3.95
CA GLU A 24 11.32 5.90 -3.51
C GLU A 24 10.50 5.43 -4.72
N LEU A 25 9.85 4.28 -4.56
CA LEU A 25 8.85 3.76 -5.50
C LEU A 25 7.49 3.78 -4.80
N PRO A 26 6.63 4.76 -5.12
CA PRO A 26 5.27 4.83 -4.60
C PRO A 26 4.35 3.81 -5.29
N ILE A 27 3.43 3.24 -4.53
CA ILE A 27 2.46 2.23 -4.98
C ILE A 27 1.10 2.60 -4.39
N ASP A 28 0.17 2.99 -5.25
CA ASP A 28 -1.21 3.24 -4.84
C ASP A 28 -1.96 1.90 -4.77
N ILE A 29 -2.66 1.67 -3.67
CA ILE A 29 -3.43 0.45 -3.44
C ILE A 29 -4.85 0.84 -3.10
N ASP A 30 -5.80 0.29 -3.86
CA ASP A 30 -7.22 0.32 -3.58
C ASP A 30 -7.70 -1.10 -3.31
N VAL A 31 -8.22 -1.32 -2.10
CA VAL A 31 -8.68 -2.61 -1.63
C VAL A 31 -9.96 -2.47 -0.84
N THR A 32 -10.88 -3.41 -1.01
CA THR A 32 -12.13 -3.46 -0.24
C THR A 32 -12.17 -4.70 0.63
N GLY A 33 -12.86 -4.62 1.76
CA GLY A 33 -13.06 -5.76 2.66
C GLY A 33 -13.67 -5.35 3.99
N SER A 34 -13.73 -6.28 4.95
CA SER A 34 -14.14 -5.91 6.30
C SER A 34 -13.07 -5.07 6.99
N TYR A 35 -13.46 -4.24 7.96
CA TYR A 35 -12.50 -3.45 8.74
C TYR A 35 -11.40 -4.31 9.40
N HIS A 36 -11.74 -5.52 9.82
CA HIS A 36 -10.78 -6.44 10.44
C HIS A 36 -9.77 -6.98 9.43
N ASP A 37 -10.23 -7.38 8.25
CA ASP A 37 -9.36 -7.92 7.20
C ASP A 37 -8.41 -6.84 6.67
N LEU A 38 -8.89 -5.58 6.55
CA LEU A 38 -8.04 -4.44 6.18
C LEU A 38 -6.93 -4.21 7.22
N GLY A 39 -7.26 -4.30 8.52
CA GLY A 39 -6.27 -4.21 9.60
C GLY A 39 -5.25 -5.35 9.56
N ALA A 40 -5.70 -6.58 9.28
CA ALA A 40 -4.81 -7.73 9.11
C ALA A 40 -3.86 -7.55 7.92
N PHE A 41 -4.34 -6.99 6.81
CA PHE A 41 -3.52 -6.69 5.64
C PHE A 41 -2.42 -5.65 5.94
N VAL A 42 -2.78 -4.53 6.59
CA VAL A 42 -1.81 -3.51 7.01
C VAL A 42 -0.77 -4.11 7.97
N SER A 43 -1.20 -4.94 8.92
CA SER A 43 -0.29 -5.66 9.81
C SER A 43 0.65 -6.61 9.06
N GLY A 44 0.14 -7.33 8.06
CA GLY A 44 0.92 -8.19 7.18
C GLY A 44 2.00 -7.44 6.41
N ILE A 45 1.68 -6.27 5.84
CA ILE A 45 2.67 -5.41 5.18
C ILE A 45 3.76 -4.96 6.16
N SER A 46 3.37 -4.54 7.37
CA SER A 46 4.33 -4.09 8.39
C SER A 46 5.29 -5.17 8.86
N GLY A 47 4.94 -6.45 8.69
CA GLY A 47 5.77 -7.60 9.05
C GLY A 47 6.73 -8.06 7.96
N LEU A 48 6.72 -7.45 6.77
CA LEU A 48 7.59 -7.86 5.67
C LEU A 48 9.08 -7.57 6.00
N PRO A 49 10.02 -8.46 5.62
CA PRO A 49 11.46 -8.26 5.86
C PRO A 49 12.09 -7.27 4.86
N ARG A 50 11.45 -6.11 4.67
CA ARG A 50 11.90 -5.00 3.80
C ARG A 50 11.30 -3.68 4.29
N ILE A 51 11.88 -2.56 3.89
CA ILE A 51 11.37 -1.24 4.24
C ILE A 51 10.16 -0.92 3.37
N VAL A 52 8.98 -0.92 3.98
CA VAL A 52 7.73 -0.41 3.41
C VAL A 52 7.17 0.61 4.37
N THR A 53 6.86 1.80 3.88
CA THR A 53 6.12 2.80 4.66
C THR A 53 4.74 2.99 4.05
N LEU A 54 3.76 3.31 4.88
CA LEU A 54 2.37 3.50 4.50
C LEU A 54 1.96 4.92 4.82
N HIS A 55 1.31 5.60 3.87
CA HIS A 55 0.96 7.01 3.92
C HIS A 55 -0.49 7.21 3.50
N ASP A 56 -1.05 8.34 3.92
CA ASP A 56 -2.27 8.94 3.36
C ASP A 56 -3.44 7.96 3.20
N PHE A 57 -3.61 7.08 4.19
CA PHE A 57 -4.68 6.09 4.12
C PHE A 57 -6.05 6.73 4.38
N GLU A 58 -7.03 6.30 3.61
CA GLU A 58 -8.43 6.65 3.78
C GLU A 58 -9.26 5.36 3.79
N ILE A 59 -10.21 5.25 4.72
CA ILE A 59 -11.12 4.10 4.81
C ILE A 59 -12.56 4.62 4.84
N LEU A 60 -13.36 4.24 3.84
CA LEU A 60 -14.74 4.69 3.69
C LEU A 60 -15.69 3.49 3.51
N PRO A 61 -16.92 3.56 4.05
CA PRO A 61 -17.91 2.51 3.81
C PRO A 61 -18.42 2.56 2.37
N ILE A 62 -18.63 1.40 1.76
CA ILE A 62 -19.27 1.30 0.44
C ILE A 62 -20.78 1.28 0.63
N ALA A 63 -21.48 2.32 0.14
CA ALA A 63 -22.91 2.53 0.38
C ALA A 63 -23.79 1.32 0.00
N GLU A 64 -23.44 0.62 -1.07
CA GLU A 64 -24.19 -0.53 -1.60
C GLU A 64 -23.82 -1.87 -0.94
N ARG A 65 -22.79 -1.91 -0.09
CA ARG A 65 -22.26 -3.13 0.54
C ARG A 65 -22.05 -2.95 2.05
N PRO A 66 -23.11 -3.12 2.87
CA PRO A 66 -23.00 -2.98 4.32
C PRO A 66 -21.92 -3.89 4.92
N GLY A 67 -21.06 -3.33 5.78
CA GLY A 67 -19.96 -4.06 6.42
C GLY A 67 -18.69 -4.19 5.57
N VAL A 68 -18.73 -3.73 4.31
CA VAL A 68 -17.55 -3.64 3.44
C VAL A 68 -17.07 -2.19 3.39
N MET A 69 -15.76 -2.02 3.57
CA MET A 69 -15.07 -0.74 3.52
C MET A 69 -14.11 -0.76 2.33
N GLU A 70 -13.98 0.37 1.65
CA GLU A 70 -12.90 0.65 0.71
C GLU A 70 -11.76 1.32 1.47
N MET A 71 -10.53 0.84 1.26
CA MET A 71 -9.30 1.45 1.75
C MET A 71 -8.43 1.85 0.58
N LYS A 72 -8.08 3.13 0.54
CA LYS A 72 -7.04 3.67 -0.35
C LYS A 72 -5.82 3.98 0.50
N ILE A 73 -4.65 3.52 0.06
CA ILE A 73 -3.41 3.69 0.81
C ILE A 73 -2.22 3.81 -0.13
N LEU A 74 -1.29 4.70 0.22
CA LEU A 74 -0.03 4.87 -0.50
C LEU A 74 1.08 4.09 0.21
N ALA A 75 1.57 3.02 -0.42
CA ALA A 75 2.76 2.32 0.03
C ALA A 75 4.01 2.89 -0.66
N LYS A 76 5.12 3.02 0.06
CA LYS A 76 6.41 3.39 -0.52
C LYS A 76 7.47 2.37 -0.17
N THR A 77 8.27 2.00 -1.17
CA THR A 77 9.49 1.20 -0.99
C THR A 77 10.70 2.03 -1.34
N TYR A 78 11.87 1.63 -0.85
CA TYR A 78 13.09 2.43 -0.93
C TYR A 78 14.26 1.60 -1.41
N ARG A 79 15.09 2.22 -2.25
CA ARG A 79 16.41 1.72 -2.62
C ARG A 79 17.44 2.83 -2.54
N TYR A 80 18.69 2.46 -2.33
CA TYR A 80 19.78 3.44 -2.43
C TYR A 80 19.82 4.03 -3.83
N LYS A 81 20.14 5.32 -3.89
CA LYS A 81 20.52 5.97 -5.13
C LYS A 81 21.99 5.61 -5.34
N ASP A 82 22.28 4.75 -6.31
CA ASP A 82 23.66 4.44 -6.64
C ASP A 82 24.36 5.75 -7.05
N GLU A 83 25.47 6.09 -6.40
CA GLU A 83 26.31 7.27 -6.72
C GLU A 83 27.05 7.11 -8.07
N GLY A 84 26.52 6.29 -8.99
CA GLY A 84 27.29 5.59 -10.01
C GLY A 84 26.79 5.70 -11.45
N GLU A 85 25.92 6.65 -11.79
CA GLU A 85 25.70 7.03 -13.20
C GLU A 85 26.10 8.49 -13.41
N GLN A 86 27.37 8.67 -13.79
CA GLN A 86 27.86 9.86 -14.50
C GLN A 86 27.38 9.83 -15.94
#